data_AF-A0A1Z5LBL1-F1
#
_entry.id   AF-A0A1Z5LBL1-F1
#
_cell.length_a   1.000
_cell.length_b   1.000
_cell.length_c   1.000
_cell.angle_alpha   90.00
_cell.angle_beta   90.00
_cell.angle_gamma   90.00
#
_symmetry.space_group_name_H-M   'P 1'
#
loop_
_entity.id
_entity.type
_entity.pdbx_description
1 polymer ?
#
loop_
_entity_poly.entity_id
_entity_poly.type
_entity_poly.pdbx_seq_one_letter_code
_entity_poly.pdbx_strand_id
1 'polypeptide(L)'
;MAEYKEVVIVGNGPSGITLSFLLAGNWPFYTATSHPNPYLHARLDAKRDVSLVEQDLEELSCGLEGRSNNPVSLLLDALIHPDADLGSDEEPALSWSHEPSRVLDHVVVGAGPPGGSWQRMDGSILTISLGSWMELPGFTFREWEQTKPRAVSYCGTNGHNRAPVQRVAQYYRDYVEHKGLVPYFRSFSHVTSVRIVDEKKGLWEVGGYDTETGVTFRYITHNVVLAVGQYDEPKLLNVDGEDLSFVCHDLSYLEDLLQYPQVPMYPQVPIQRLAVVGSGLSAADD
;
A
#
# COMPACT_ATOMS: atom_id res chain seq x y z
N MET A 1 -0.71 25.28 16.96
CA MET A 1 -0.16 26.08 15.85
C MET A 1 -0.03 25.15 14.65
N ALA A 2 -0.15 25.62 13.41
CA ALA A 2 0.01 24.74 12.25
C ALA A 2 1.52 24.55 11.96
N GLU A 3 1.93 23.32 11.69
CA GLU A 3 3.32 22.94 11.37
C GLU A 3 3.51 22.91 9.85
N TYR A 4 4.64 23.39 9.34
CA TYR A 4 4.94 23.31 7.90
C TYR A 4 5.61 21.98 7.55
N LYS A 5 5.20 21.39 6.42
CA LYS A 5 5.86 20.23 5.79
C LYS A 5 5.97 20.45 4.29
N GLU A 6 7.05 19.98 3.66
CA GLU A 6 7.22 20.03 2.21
C GLU A 6 6.20 19.15 1.51
N VAL A 7 5.86 17.99 2.11
CA VAL A 7 4.81 17.08 1.62
C VAL A 7 3.99 16.53 2.78
N VAL A 8 2.65 16.53 2.64
CA VAL A 8 1.74 15.82 3.55
C VAL A 8 1.07 14.68 2.79
N ILE A 9 1.31 13.45 3.26
CA ILE A 9 0.74 12.23 2.69
C ILE A 9 -0.42 11.79 3.59
N VAL A 10 -1.62 11.68 3.02
CA VAL A 10 -2.81 11.20 3.72
C VAL A 10 -3.04 9.74 3.34
N GLY A 11 -2.83 8.84 4.31
CA GLY A 11 -2.88 7.39 4.14
C GLY A 11 -1.52 6.75 4.31
N ASN A 12 -1.43 5.79 5.24
CA ASN A 12 -0.20 5.08 5.59
C ASN A 12 -0.18 3.62 5.08
N GLY A 13 -0.89 3.35 3.99
CA GLY A 13 -0.83 2.08 3.27
C GLY A 13 0.44 1.95 2.40
N PRO A 14 0.56 0.88 1.60
CA PRO A 14 1.73 0.60 0.77
C PRO A 14 2.16 1.78 -0.10
N SER A 15 1.22 2.46 -0.76
CA SER A 15 1.53 3.64 -1.59
C SER A 15 2.13 4.79 -0.77
N GLY A 16 1.61 5.04 0.43
CA GLY A 16 2.13 6.07 1.33
C GLY A 16 3.52 5.72 1.89
N ILE A 17 3.74 4.43 2.20
CA ILE A 17 5.04 3.93 2.65
C ILE A 17 6.08 4.03 1.53
N THR A 18 5.76 3.56 0.32
CA THR A 18 6.65 3.64 -0.85
C THR A 18 7.03 5.08 -1.16
N LEU A 19 6.07 6.00 -1.14
CA LEU A 19 6.36 7.42 -1.35
C LEU A 19 7.24 7.99 -0.23
N SER A 20 6.95 7.69 1.03
CA SER A 20 7.79 8.11 2.16
C SER A 20 9.22 7.59 2.04
N PHE A 21 9.41 6.35 1.59
CA PHE A 21 10.74 5.79 1.32
C PHE A 21 11.52 6.61 0.29
N LEU A 22 10.88 7.00 -0.82
CA LEU A 22 11.47 7.88 -1.82
C LEU A 22 11.80 9.27 -1.26
N LEU A 23 10.84 9.91 -0.58
CA LEU A 23 11.00 11.25 0.00
C LEU A 23 12.02 11.29 1.16
N ALA A 24 12.26 10.16 1.81
CA ALA A 24 13.34 9.98 2.78
C ALA A 24 14.73 9.84 2.12
N GLY A 25 14.85 10.13 0.83
CA GLY A 25 16.12 10.16 0.11
C GLY A 25 16.53 8.83 -0.52
N ASN A 26 15.68 7.81 -0.58
CA ASN A 26 16.03 6.53 -1.24
C ASN A 26 15.60 6.56 -2.71
N TRP A 27 16.56 6.75 -3.62
CA TRP A 27 16.29 6.97 -5.04
C TRP A 27 16.62 5.72 -5.87
N PRO A 28 15.76 5.35 -6.85
CA PRO A 28 15.93 4.15 -7.67
C PRO A 28 16.91 4.35 -8.84
N PHE A 29 17.78 3.36 -9.07
CA PHE A 29 18.74 3.33 -10.17
C PHE A 29 18.71 1.97 -10.88
N TYR A 30 18.85 2.00 -12.20
CA TYR A 30 18.86 0.79 -13.02
C TYR A 30 20.21 0.06 -12.92
N THR A 31 20.18 -1.17 -12.41
CA THR A 31 21.41 -1.96 -12.14
C THR A 31 21.44 -3.32 -12.81
N ALA A 32 20.34 -3.79 -13.41
CA ALA A 32 20.31 -5.10 -14.05
C ALA A 32 21.32 -5.22 -15.19
N THR A 33 21.95 -6.38 -15.35
CA THR A 33 22.82 -6.68 -16.50
C THR A 33 22.03 -7.02 -17.77
N SER A 34 20.79 -7.44 -17.61
CA SER A 34 19.85 -7.79 -18.68
C SER A 34 18.42 -7.60 -18.19
N HIS A 35 17.46 -7.50 -19.11
CA HIS A 35 16.05 -7.42 -18.79
C HIS A 35 15.21 -8.12 -19.88
N PRO A 36 14.09 -8.80 -19.53
CA PRO A 36 13.29 -9.54 -20.51
C PRO A 36 12.78 -8.70 -21.68
N ASN A 37 12.50 -7.41 -21.43
CA ASN A 37 12.27 -6.42 -22.48
C ASN A 37 13.59 -5.75 -22.92
N PRO A 38 14.15 -6.10 -24.10
CA PRO A 38 15.43 -5.56 -24.56
C PRO A 38 15.36 -4.07 -24.97
N TYR A 39 14.20 -3.57 -25.37
CA TYR A 39 14.02 -2.16 -25.71
C TYR A 39 13.97 -1.29 -24.46
N LEU A 40 13.33 -1.76 -23.39
CA LEU A 40 13.39 -1.11 -22.08
C LEU A 40 14.83 -1.17 -21.52
N HIS A 41 15.49 -2.32 -21.62
CA HIS A 41 16.89 -2.48 -21.24
C HIS A 41 17.78 -1.42 -21.92
N ALA A 42 17.73 -1.32 -23.25
CA ALA A 42 18.57 -0.40 -24.01
C ALA A 42 18.36 1.08 -23.63
N ARG A 43 17.09 1.48 -23.38
CA ARG A 43 16.76 2.85 -22.94
C ARG A 43 17.34 3.18 -21.57
N LEU A 44 17.22 2.25 -20.61
CA LEU A 44 17.74 2.42 -19.25
C LEU A 44 19.27 2.27 -19.16
N ASP A 45 19.84 1.35 -19.94
CA ASP A 45 21.29 1.10 -20.01
C ASP A 45 22.06 2.34 -20.52
N ALA A 46 21.44 3.11 -21.41
CA ALA A 46 22.01 4.36 -21.93
C ALA A 46 22.14 5.48 -20.87
N LYS A 47 21.44 5.38 -19.73
CA LYS A 47 21.38 6.43 -18.68
C LYS A 47 21.45 5.82 -17.26
N ARG A 48 22.34 4.85 -17.03
CA ARG A 48 22.46 4.16 -15.73
C ARG A 48 22.82 5.07 -14.55
N ASP A 49 23.53 6.16 -14.82
CA ASP A 49 23.96 7.15 -13.83
C ASP A 49 22.84 8.13 -13.42
N VAL A 50 21.70 8.09 -14.09
CA VAL A 50 20.54 8.94 -13.81
C VAL A 50 19.47 8.12 -13.08
N SER A 51 18.96 8.65 -11.97
CA SER A 51 17.88 7.97 -11.24
C SER A 51 16.62 7.85 -12.11
N LEU A 52 15.89 6.74 -11.97
CA LEU A 52 14.68 6.46 -12.75
C LEU A 52 13.68 7.63 -12.72
N VAL A 53 13.50 8.27 -11.56
CA VAL A 53 12.55 9.38 -11.37
C VAL A 53 13.01 10.70 -12.00
N GLU A 54 14.23 10.77 -12.52
CA GLU A 54 14.77 11.93 -13.26
C GLU A 54 14.83 11.66 -14.78
N GLN A 55 14.45 10.45 -15.21
CA GLN A 55 14.37 10.09 -16.62
C GLN A 55 12.95 10.36 -17.17
N ASP A 56 12.80 10.24 -18.48
CA ASP A 56 11.50 10.38 -19.13
C ASP A 56 10.65 9.12 -18.88
N LEU A 57 9.78 9.19 -17.88
CA LEU A 57 8.92 8.07 -17.51
C LEU A 57 7.88 7.73 -18.60
N GLU A 58 7.48 8.70 -19.43
CA GLU A 58 6.57 8.45 -20.55
C GLU A 58 7.28 7.64 -21.62
N GLU A 59 8.50 8.05 -22.00
CA GLU A 59 9.35 7.31 -22.92
C GLU A 59 9.62 5.89 -22.39
N LEU A 60 10.01 5.76 -21.12
CA LEU A 60 10.36 4.46 -20.53
C LEU A 60 9.15 3.52 -20.42
N SER A 61 7.97 4.05 -20.14
CA SER A 61 6.74 3.26 -20.04
C SER A 61 6.16 2.88 -21.40
N CYS A 62 6.63 3.49 -22.49
CA CYS A 62 6.08 3.23 -23.82
C CYS A 62 6.25 1.75 -24.23
N GLY A 63 5.12 1.15 -24.62
CA GLY A 63 5.03 -0.23 -25.10
C GLY A 63 4.99 -1.29 -23.99
N LEU A 64 4.81 -0.89 -22.73
CA LEU A 64 4.58 -1.84 -21.63
C LEU A 64 3.09 -2.19 -21.55
N GLU A 65 2.81 -3.46 -21.32
CA GLU A 65 1.47 -4.03 -21.17
C GLU A 65 1.40 -4.78 -19.83
N GLY A 66 0.23 -4.81 -19.20
CA GLY A 66 0.02 -5.53 -17.95
C GLY A 66 -1.33 -5.21 -17.32
N ARG A 67 -1.46 -5.48 -16.02
CA ARG A 67 -2.73 -5.39 -15.28
C ARG A 67 -3.14 -3.98 -14.87
N SER A 68 -2.27 -2.99 -15.01
CA SER A 68 -2.53 -1.59 -14.68
C SER A 68 -2.79 -0.76 -15.92
N ASN A 69 -3.71 0.20 -15.84
CA ASN A 69 -3.89 1.23 -16.86
C ASN A 69 -2.96 2.45 -16.63
N ASN A 70 -2.16 2.44 -15.57
CA ASN A 70 -1.19 3.48 -15.29
C ASN A 70 0.19 3.08 -15.87
N PRO A 71 0.73 3.85 -16.83
CA PRO A 71 1.98 3.50 -17.52
C PRO A 71 3.18 3.44 -16.57
N VAL A 72 3.25 4.34 -15.59
CA VAL A 72 4.34 4.38 -14.60
C VAL A 72 4.26 3.19 -13.64
N SER A 73 3.04 2.75 -13.29
CA SER A 73 2.87 1.51 -12.53
C SER A 73 3.37 0.30 -13.31
N LEU A 74 3.04 0.18 -14.60
CA LEU A 74 3.55 -0.91 -15.45
C LEU A 74 5.08 -0.88 -15.55
N LEU A 75 5.68 0.30 -15.67
CA LEU A 75 7.13 0.47 -15.67
C LEU A 75 7.74 0.00 -14.35
N LEU A 76 7.16 0.39 -13.22
CA LEU A 76 7.67 -0.01 -11.92
C LEU A 76 7.51 -1.52 -11.70
N ASP A 77 6.37 -2.10 -12.08
CA ASP A 77 6.12 -3.55 -11.97
C ASP A 77 7.12 -4.34 -12.83
N ALA A 78 7.34 -3.92 -14.08
CA ALA A 78 8.32 -4.54 -14.98
C ALA A 78 9.75 -4.48 -14.44
N LEU A 79 10.08 -3.45 -13.64
CA LEU A 79 11.42 -3.25 -13.10
C LEU A 79 11.63 -3.87 -11.71
N ILE A 80 10.61 -3.92 -10.85
CA ILE A 80 10.71 -4.54 -9.53
C ILE A 80 10.52 -6.07 -9.64
N HIS A 81 9.58 -6.52 -10.47
CA HIS A 81 9.32 -7.94 -10.68
C HIS A 81 9.18 -8.26 -12.19
N PRO A 82 10.31 -8.35 -12.93
CA PRO A 82 10.27 -8.63 -14.37
C PRO A 82 9.52 -9.93 -14.68
N ASP A 83 8.56 -9.86 -15.60
CA ASP A 83 7.72 -10.99 -16.03
C ASP A 83 6.98 -11.73 -14.89
N ALA A 84 6.70 -11.05 -13.77
CA ALA A 84 5.95 -11.62 -12.65
C ALA A 84 4.60 -12.24 -13.09
N ASP A 85 3.88 -11.58 -14.00
CA ASP A 85 2.59 -12.05 -14.52
C ASP A 85 2.72 -13.37 -15.33
N LEU A 86 3.91 -13.69 -15.83
CA LEU A 86 4.24 -14.96 -16.49
C LEU A 86 4.73 -16.03 -15.49
N GLY A 87 4.73 -15.72 -14.19
CA GLY A 87 5.21 -16.59 -13.13
C GLY A 87 6.72 -16.57 -12.93
N SER A 88 7.41 -15.55 -13.49
CA SER A 88 8.84 -15.38 -13.31
C SER A 88 9.18 -14.90 -11.89
N ASP A 89 10.38 -15.27 -11.42
CA ASP A 89 10.95 -14.89 -10.12
C ASP A 89 12.34 -14.28 -10.34
N GLU A 90 12.44 -13.39 -11.34
CA GLU A 90 13.66 -12.66 -11.67
C GLU A 90 13.97 -11.62 -10.60
N GLU A 91 15.27 -11.39 -10.39
CA GLU A 91 15.74 -10.39 -9.44
C GLU A 91 15.31 -8.97 -9.87
N PRO A 92 15.03 -8.06 -8.92
CA PRO A 92 14.68 -6.69 -9.23
C PRO A 92 15.74 -6.00 -10.10
N ALA A 93 15.30 -5.28 -11.12
CA ALA A 93 16.17 -4.58 -12.03
C ALA A 93 16.69 -3.23 -11.48
N LEU A 94 16.13 -2.81 -10.33
CA LEU A 94 16.45 -1.56 -9.65
C LEU A 94 17.21 -1.81 -8.35
N SER A 95 18.16 -0.93 -8.07
CA SER A 95 18.73 -0.73 -6.74
C SER A 95 18.30 0.61 -6.17
N TRP A 96 18.37 0.75 -4.84
CA TRP A 96 17.96 1.95 -4.13
C TRP A 96 19.18 2.56 -3.42
N SER A 97 19.55 3.78 -3.80
CA SER A 97 20.66 4.53 -3.19
C SER A 97 20.09 5.62 -2.28
N HIS A 98 20.66 5.77 -1.08
CA HIS A 98 20.27 6.83 -0.16
C HIS A 98 21.08 8.11 -0.43
N GLU A 99 20.36 9.16 -0.83
CA GLU A 99 20.87 10.48 -1.20
C GLU A 99 20.41 11.55 -0.18
N PRO A 100 21.24 11.90 0.82
CA PRO A 100 20.84 12.84 1.88
C PRO A 100 20.43 14.23 1.38
N SER A 101 20.96 14.65 0.24
CA SER A 101 20.65 15.92 -0.41
C SER A 101 19.25 15.97 -1.02
N ARG A 102 18.58 14.82 -1.14
CA ARG A 102 17.26 14.66 -1.76
C ARG A 102 16.16 14.33 -0.74
N VAL A 103 16.47 14.40 0.55
CA VAL A 103 15.49 14.21 1.63
C VAL A 103 14.55 15.41 1.67
N LEU A 104 13.24 15.14 1.71
CA LEU A 104 12.19 16.13 1.87
C LEU A 104 11.51 15.97 3.23
N ASP A 105 11.27 17.07 3.93
CA ASP A 105 10.53 17.08 5.20
C ASP A 105 9.06 16.77 4.93
N HIS A 106 8.65 15.54 5.22
CA HIS A 106 7.31 15.05 4.95
C HIS A 106 6.69 14.40 6.17
N VAL A 107 5.36 14.22 6.11
CA VAL A 107 4.62 13.45 7.12
C VAL A 107 3.63 12.52 6.43
N VAL A 108 3.55 11.29 6.90
CA VAL A 108 2.54 10.29 6.54
C VAL A 108 1.55 10.20 7.68
N VAL A 109 0.29 10.54 7.41
CA VAL A 109 -0.78 10.50 8.41
C VAL A 109 -1.69 9.32 8.12
N GLY A 110 -1.93 8.45 9.11
CA GLY A 110 -2.82 7.32 8.94
C GLY A 110 -3.52 6.91 10.23
N ALA A 111 -4.74 6.37 10.10
CA ALA A 111 -5.62 6.08 11.22
C ALA A 111 -5.16 4.90 12.10
N GLY A 112 -4.18 4.12 11.66
CA GLY A 112 -3.67 2.95 12.39
C GLY A 112 -2.17 2.73 12.20
N PRO A 113 -1.67 1.51 12.46
CA PRO A 113 -0.29 1.14 12.17
C PRO A 113 0.03 1.24 10.66
N PRO A 114 1.30 1.36 10.26
CA PRO A 114 1.68 1.33 8.85
C PRO A 114 1.19 0.06 8.13
N GLY A 115 0.64 0.21 6.93
CA GLY A 115 0.06 -0.87 6.14
C GLY A 115 -1.38 -0.61 5.69
N GLY A 116 -2.05 0.43 6.21
CA GLY A 116 -3.38 0.84 5.75
C GLY A 116 -4.43 -0.26 5.96
N SER A 117 -5.20 -0.58 4.91
CA SER A 117 -6.27 -1.58 4.97
C SER A 117 -5.79 -2.98 5.36
N TRP A 118 -4.53 -3.33 5.07
CA TRP A 118 -3.94 -4.61 5.47
C TRP A 118 -3.94 -4.83 6.99
N GLN A 119 -3.99 -3.77 7.79
CA GLN A 119 -4.08 -3.86 9.25
C GLN A 119 -5.49 -4.23 9.76
N ARG A 120 -6.51 -4.14 8.90
CA ARG A 120 -7.92 -4.39 9.25
C ARG A 120 -8.49 -5.67 8.64
N MET A 121 -7.85 -6.21 7.62
CA MET A 121 -8.26 -7.47 6.98
C MET A 121 -8.03 -8.66 7.93
N ASP A 122 -8.83 -9.72 7.78
CA ASP A 122 -8.63 -10.95 8.55
C ASP A 122 -7.20 -11.49 8.32
N GLY A 123 -6.53 -11.83 9.42
CA GLY A 123 -5.20 -12.41 9.39
C GLY A 123 -5.16 -13.85 8.90
N SER A 124 -6.30 -14.55 8.94
CA SER A 124 -6.41 -15.98 8.60
C SER A 124 -6.46 -16.24 7.09
N ILE A 125 -6.86 -15.25 6.30
CA ILE A 125 -6.90 -15.34 4.84
C ILE A 125 -5.52 -15.19 4.19
N LEU A 126 -5.37 -15.82 3.04
CA LEU A 126 -4.18 -15.70 2.20
C LEU A 126 -4.37 -14.60 1.16
N THR A 127 -3.28 -13.97 0.73
CA THR A 127 -3.28 -13.06 -0.41
C THR A 127 -3.83 -13.75 -1.66
N ILE A 128 -4.66 -13.07 -2.44
CA ILE A 128 -5.12 -13.56 -3.74
C ILE A 128 -3.94 -13.73 -4.71
N SER A 129 -3.03 -12.76 -4.67
CA SER A 129 -1.79 -12.71 -5.46
C SER A 129 -0.60 -13.32 -4.72
N LEU A 130 0.53 -13.44 -5.41
CA LEU A 130 1.77 -13.91 -4.78
C LEU A 130 2.25 -12.93 -3.69
N GLY A 131 2.85 -13.46 -2.64
CA GLY A 131 3.42 -12.68 -1.54
C GLY A 131 4.57 -11.77 -2.01
N SER A 132 5.35 -12.22 -2.99
CA SER A 132 6.41 -11.40 -3.60
C SER A 132 5.86 -10.13 -4.25
N TRP A 133 4.62 -10.13 -4.74
CA TRP A 133 4.01 -8.93 -5.32
C TRP A 133 3.59 -7.89 -4.28
N MET A 134 3.63 -8.24 -3.00
CA MET A 134 3.31 -7.35 -1.88
C MET A 134 4.57 -6.66 -1.32
N GLU A 135 5.71 -6.83 -1.98
CA GLU A 135 6.98 -6.27 -1.54
C GLU A 135 7.05 -4.76 -1.75
N LEU A 136 7.70 -4.10 -0.81
CA LEU A 136 8.06 -2.69 -0.86
C LEU A 136 9.50 -2.53 -1.31
N PRO A 137 9.87 -1.35 -1.85
CA PRO A 137 11.11 -1.24 -2.58
C PRO A 137 12.38 -1.45 -1.74
N GLY A 138 13.33 -2.21 -2.30
CA GLY A 138 14.63 -2.40 -1.68
C GLY A 138 14.61 -3.22 -0.38
N PHE A 139 13.54 -3.97 -0.10
CA PHE A 139 13.52 -4.98 0.95
C PHE A 139 12.47 -6.05 0.67
N THR A 140 12.91 -7.18 0.12
CA THR A 140 12.01 -8.26 -0.30
C THR A 140 11.34 -8.94 0.90
N PHE A 141 10.23 -9.62 0.66
CA PHE A 141 9.51 -10.39 1.66
C PHE A 141 10.39 -11.55 2.15
N ARG A 142 11.14 -12.16 1.23
CA ARG A 142 12.12 -13.20 1.54
C ARG A 142 13.23 -12.70 2.47
N GLU A 143 13.79 -11.53 2.22
CA GLU A 143 14.79 -10.91 3.11
C GLU A 143 14.19 -10.61 4.48
N TRP A 144 12.97 -10.07 4.51
CA TRP A 144 12.27 -9.80 5.76
C TRP A 144 12.00 -11.07 6.58
N GLU A 145 11.58 -12.17 5.95
CA GLU A 145 11.37 -13.44 6.64
C GLU A 145 12.64 -13.98 7.28
N GLN A 146 13.80 -13.79 6.64
CA GLN A 146 15.09 -14.19 7.19
C GLN A 146 15.47 -13.40 8.46
N THR A 147 14.88 -12.21 8.67
CA THR A 147 15.06 -11.45 9.92
C THR A 147 14.26 -12.02 11.09
N LYS A 148 13.33 -12.97 10.84
CA LYS A 148 12.44 -13.52 11.86
C LYS A 148 13.01 -14.78 12.52
N PRO A 149 12.68 -15.04 13.80
CA PRO A 149 13.10 -16.26 14.47
C PRO A 149 12.64 -17.51 13.70
N ARG A 150 13.53 -18.49 13.52
CA ARG A 150 13.29 -19.72 12.75
C ARG A 150 12.05 -20.53 13.16
N ALA A 151 11.54 -20.36 14.38
CA ALA A 151 10.33 -21.02 14.86
C ALA A 151 9.03 -20.46 14.25
N VAL A 152 9.07 -19.33 13.54
CA VAL A 152 7.91 -18.67 12.91
C VAL A 152 7.84 -18.98 11.41
N SER A 153 8.49 -20.07 10.97
CA SER A 153 8.32 -20.64 9.63
C SER A 153 6.91 -21.24 9.52
N TYR A 154 5.89 -20.39 9.37
CA TYR A 154 4.61 -20.84 8.86
C TYR A 154 4.85 -21.39 7.46
N CYS A 155 4.57 -22.67 7.30
CA CYS A 155 4.67 -23.43 6.06
C CYS A 155 4.14 -22.63 4.88
N GLY A 156 4.95 -22.41 3.84
CA GLY A 156 4.49 -21.66 2.67
C GLY A 156 5.41 -21.61 1.44
N THR A 157 6.68 -22.04 1.49
CA THR A 157 7.50 -22.16 0.26
C THR A 157 7.29 -23.49 -0.46
N ASN A 158 6.28 -24.28 -0.07
CA ASN A 158 5.90 -25.52 -0.76
C ASN A 158 4.65 -25.26 -1.61
N GLY A 159 4.86 -24.71 -2.81
CA GLY A 159 3.98 -24.90 -3.97
C GLY A 159 2.97 -23.80 -4.30
N HIS A 160 2.59 -22.93 -3.35
CA HIS A 160 1.63 -21.85 -3.60
C HIS A 160 2.13 -20.54 -2.95
N ASN A 161 2.86 -19.71 -3.72
CA ASN A 161 3.59 -18.50 -3.31
C ASN A 161 2.73 -17.35 -2.71
N ARG A 162 1.61 -17.62 -2.03
CA ARG A 162 0.73 -16.62 -1.39
C ARG A 162 1.13 -16.43 0.09
N ALA A 163 0.98 -15.22 0.61
CA ALA A 163 1.31 -14.89 2.00
C ALA A 163 0.03 -14.75 2.83
N PRO A 164 0.01 -15.14 4.12
CA PRO A 164 -1.07 -14.74 5.02
C PRO A 164 -1.15 -13.22 5.12
N VAL A 165 -2.36 -12.67 5.10
CA VAL A 165 -2.60 -11.22 5.19
C VAL A 165 -1.97 -10.63 6.45
N GLN A 166 -2.03 -11.35 7.58
CA GLN A 166 -1.37 -10.95 8.82
C GLN A 166 0.15 -10.75 8.65
N ARG A 167 0.79 -11.57 7.82
CA ARG A 167 2.23 -11.48 7.57
C ARG A 167 2.55 -10.29 6.69
N VAL A 168 1.73 -9.99 5.69
CA VAL A 168 1.85 -8.76 4.89
C VAL A 168 1.67 -7.51 5.76
N ALA A 169 0.67 -7.50 6.63
CA ALA A 169 0.46 -6.43 7.58
C ALA A 169 1.66 -6.24 8.53
N GLN A 170 2.28 -7.33 8.98
CA GLN A 170 3.49 -7.27 9.80
C GLN A 170 4.69 -6.75 8.99
N TYR A 171 4.87 -7.23 7.77
CA TYR A 171 5.92 -6.79 6.87
C TYR A 171 5.90 -5.26 6.67
N TYR A 172 4.74 -4.65 6.43
CA TYR A 172 4.65 -3.19 6.25
C TYR A 172 5.01 -2.39 7.51
N ARG A 173 4.65 -2.86 8.71
CA ARG A 173 5.06 -2.21 9.96
C ARG A 173 6.57 -2.29 10.14
N ASP A 174 7.09 -3.50 10.01
CA ASP A 174 8.52 -3.77 10.19
C ASP A 174 9.37 -3.08 9.11
N TYR A 175 8.84 -2.89 7.89
CA TYR A 175 9.51 -2.14 6.82
C TYR A 175 9.74 -0.69 7.24
N VAL A 176 8.73 -0.01 7.80
CA VAL A 176 8.84 1.38 8.27
C VAL A 176 9.89 1.51 9.37
N GLU A 177 9.96 0.54 10.28
CA GLU A 177 11.01 0.49 11.31
C GLU A 177 12.39 0.22 10.71
N HIS A 178 12.49 -0.82 9.88
CA HIS A 178 13.75 -1.29 9.29
C HIS A 178 14.39 -0.25 8.37
N LYS A 179 13.59 0.51 7.63
CA LYS A 179 14.04 1.59 6.73
C LYS A 179 14.20 2.94 7.44
N GLY A 180 13.99 3.02 8.76
CA GLY A 180 14.17 4.25 9.52
C GLY A 180 13.15 5.34 9.18
N LEU A 181 11.95 4.96 8.73
CA LEU A 181 10.90 5.89 8.30
C LEU A 181 10.00 6.36 9.43
N VAL A 182 10.06 5.71 10.61
CA VAL A 182 9.23 6.01 11.79
C VAL A 182 9.09 7.52 12.09
N PRO A 183 10.14 8.36 12.01
CA PRO A 183 10.01 9.79 12.30
C PRO A 183 9.04 10.55 11.39
N TYR A 184 8.78 10.04 10.18
CA TYR A 184 7.84 10.63 9.23
C TYR A 184 6.40 10.16 9.44
N PHE A 185 6.15 9.17 10.29
CA PHE A 185 4.84 8.55 10.44
C PHE A 185 4.10 9.11 11.66
N ARG A 186 2.94 9.70 11.39
CA ARG A 186 1.92 10.03 12.37
C ARG A 186 0.80 8.98 12.30
N SER A 187 1.06 7.83 12.91
CA SER A 187 0.07 6.77 13.07
C SER A 187 -1.02 7.15 14.08
N PHE A 188 -2.14 6.42 14.05
CA PHE A 188 -3.30 6.66 14.91
C PHE A 188 -3.81 8.11 14.81
N SER A 189 -3.90 8.62 13.58
CA SER A 189 -4.35 9.98 13.30
C SER A 189 -5.29 10.00 12.11
N HIS A 190 -6.43 10.67 12.27
CA HIS A 190 -7.47 10.78 11.26
C HIS A 190 -7.49 12.19 10.68
N VAL A 191 -7.35 12.30 9.36
CA VAL A 191 -7.46 13.57 8.63
C VAL A 191 -8.94 13.85 8.37
N THR A 192 -9.40 15.04 8.76
CA THR A 192 -10.80 15.47 8.60
C THR A 192 -10.98 16.58 7.59
N SER A 193 -9.89 17.26 7.18
CA SER A 193 -9.98 18.33 6.19
C SER A 193 -8.69 18.48 5.39
N VAL A 194 -8.86 18.75 4.10
CA VAL A 194 -7.82 19.21 3.19
C VAL A 194 -8.40 20.42 2.47
N ARG A 195 -7.82 21.61 2.67
CA ARG A 195 -8.36 22.84 2.08
C ARG A 195 -7.26 23.80 1.65
N ILE A 196 -7.52 24.55 0.59
CA ILE A 196 -6.63 25.63 0.15
C ILE A 196 -6.75 26.77 1.15
N VAL A 197 -5.60 27.29 1.61
CA VAL A 197 -5.54 28.44 2.53
C VAL A 197 -4.93 29.68 1.88
N ASP A 198 -4.16 29.52 0.80
CA ASP A 198 -3.69 30.62 -0.04
C ASP A 198 -3.57 30.12 -1.49
N GLU A 199 -4.58 30.42 -2.31
CA GLU A 199 -4.62 30.04 -3.73
C GLU A 199 -3.45 30.63 -4.53
N LYS A 200 -3.05 31.87 -4.23
CA LYS A 200 -1.98 32.54 -4.97
C LYS A 200 -0.62 31.89 -4.74
N LYS A 201 -0.42 31.32 -3.55
CA LYS A 201 0.80 30.59 -3.19
C LYS A 201 0.66 29.07 -3.37
N GLY A 202 -0.52 28.57 -3.72
CA GLY A 202 -0.78 27.13 -3.78
C GLY A 202 -0.56 26.43 -2.44
N LEU A 203 -0.97 27.05 -1.32
CA LEU A 203 -0.82 26.48 0.01
C LEU A 203 -2.10 25.77 0.46
N TRP A 204 -1.91 24.57 0.99
CA TRP A 204 -2.94 23.72 1.57
C TRP A 204 -2.77 23.64 3.08
N GLU A 205 -3.90 23.58 3.80
CA GLU A 205 -3.95 23.10 5.17
C GLU A 205 -4.56 21.70 5.21
N VAL A 206 -3.85 20.78 5.86
CA VAL A 206 -4.35 19.45 6.20
C VAL A 206 -4.59 19.40 7.71
N GLY A 207 -5.83 19.20 8.11
CA GLY A 207 -6.26 19.17 9.51
C GLY A 207 -6.83 17.83 9.91
N GLY A 208 -6.63 17.44 11.17
CA GLY A 208 -7.13 16.19 11.71
C GLY A 208 -6.98 16.10 13.21
N TYR A 209 -7.15 14.90 13.75
CA TYR A 209 -6.96 14.59 15.16
C TYR A 209 -6.29 13.24 15.36
N ASP A 210 -5.57 13.12 16.46
CA ASP A 210 -5.04 11.87 16.97
C ASP A 210 -6.18 11.03 17.56
N THR A 211 -6.33 9.79 17.09
CA THR A 211 -7.49 8.95 17.41
C THR A 211 -7.46 8.39 18.83
N GLU A 212 -6.29 8.34 19.47
CA GLU A 212 -6.14 7.85 20.84
C GLU A 212 -6.34 8.97 21.86
N THR A 213 -5.78 10.15 21.59
CA THR A 213 -5.77 11.29 22.52
C THR A 213 -6.81 12.36 22.22
N GLY A 214 -7.40 12.36 21.01
CA GLY A 214 -8.30 13.39 20.52
C GLY A 214 -7.61 14.73 20.19
N VAL A 215 -6.28 14.81 20.31
CA VAL A 215 -5.53 16.05 20.09
C VAL A 215 -5.53 16.41 18.61
N THR A 216 -5.99 17.63 18.31
CA THR A 216 -6.01 18.14 16.93
C THR A 216 -4.61 18.51 16.42
N PHE A 217 -4.37 18.28 15.14
CA PHE A 217 -3.17 18.70 14.44
C PHE A 217 -3.54 19.45 13.15
N ARG A 218 -2.60 20.28 12.68
CA ARG A 218 -2.71 21.00 11.41
C ARG A 218 -1.33 21.10 10.75
N TYR A 219 -1.29 20.76 9.47
CA TYR A 219 -0.12 20.91 8.62
C TYR A 219 -0.38 21.93 7.51
N ILE A 220 0.61 22.75 7.18
CA ILE A 220 0.63 23.61 5.99
C ILE A 220 1.64 23.05 5.00
N THR A 221 1.25 22.94 3.73
CA THR A 221 2.13 22.39 2.70
C THR A 221 1.78 22.93 1.31
N HIS A 222 2.74 22.88 0.39
CA HIS A 222 2.48 23.05 -1.04
C HIS A 222 1.98 21.76 -1.71
N ASN A 223 2.32 20.59 -1.13
CA ASN A 223 2.09 19.29 -1.75
C ASN A 223 1.28 18.40 -0.83
N VAL A 224 0.05 18.10 -1.23
CA VAL A 224 -0.79 17.10 -0.57
C VAL A 224 -0.88 15.87 -1.47
N VAL A 225 -0.58 14.70 -0.92
CA VAL A 225 -0.72 13.42 -1.60
C VAL A 225 -1.81 12.60 -0.92
N LEU A 226 -2.81 12.18 -1.70
CA LEU A 226 -3.90 11.34 -1.22
C LEU A 226 -3.58 9.87 -1.54
N ALA A 227 -3.16 9.14 -0.52
CA ALA A 227 -2.86 7.71 -0.53
C ALA A 227 -3.85 6.91 0.33
N VAL A 228 -5.12 7.33 0.32
CA VAL A 228 -6.19 6.86 1.22
C VAL A 228 -6.75 5.47 0.89
N GLY A 229 -6.38 4.88 -0.26
CA GLY A 229 -6.99 3.65 -0.75
C GLY A 229 -8.45 3.86 -1.18
N GLN A 230 -9.14 2.75 -1.51
CA GLN A 230 -10.54 2.77 -1.99
C GLN A 230 -11.45 1.78 -1.24
N TYR A 231 -10.94 1.11 -0.21
CA TYR A 231 -11.63 -0.02 0.42
C TYR A 231 -12.58 0.40 1.56
N ASP A 232 -12.57 1.67 1.96
CA ASP A 232 -13.20 2.11 3.21
C ASP A 232 -14.66 2.55 3.06
N GLU A 233 -15.13 2.82 1.83
CA GLU A 233 -16.52 3.21 1.57
C GLU A 233 -17.16 2.22 0.58
N PRO A 234 -18.14 1.40 1.03
CA PRO A 234 -18.78 0.43 0.15
C PRO A 234 -19.61 1.12 -0.93
N LYS A 235 -19.59 0.55 -2.15
CA LYS A 235 -20.49 1.00 -3.21
C LYS A 235 -21.88 0.41 -2.97
N LEU A 236 -22.85 1.30 -2.79
CA LEU A 236 -24.26 0.94 -2.63
C LEU A 236 -24.96 0.90 -4.00
N LEU A 237 -25.85 -0.06 -4.19
CA LEU A 237 -26.69 -0.21 -5.38
C LEU A 237 -27.86 0.79 -5.40
N ASN A 238 -28.21 1.34 -4.24
CA ASN A 238 -29.37 2.20 -3.97
C ASN A 238 -30.68 1.56 -4.45
N VAL A 239 -30.93 0.31 -4.03
CA VAL A 239 -32.14 -0.46 -4.37
C VAL A 239 -33.01 -0.73 -3.14
N ASP A 240 -34.30 -0.97 -3.37
CA ASP A 240 -35.25 -1.27 -2.28
C ASP A 240 -34.80 -2.48 -1.46
N GLY A 241 -34.68 -2.28 -0.14
CA GLY A 241 -34.30 -3.31 0.83
C GLY A 241 -32.79 -3.47 1.07
N GLU A 242 -31.94 -2.65 0.43
CA GLU A 242 -30.49 -2.61 0.72
C GLU A 242 -30.18 -2.09 2.14
N ASP A 243 -31.10 -1.36 2.75
CA ASP A 243 -31.02 -0.83 4.12
C ASP A 243 -31.52 -1.81 5.21
N LEU A 244 -31.96 -3.01 4.81
CA LEU A 244 -32.44 -4.02 5.76
C LEU A 244 -31.30 -4.53 6.65
N SER A 245 -31.60 -4.79 7.92
CA SER A 245 -30.59 -5.11 8.95
C SER A 245 -29.80 -6.42 8.73
N PHE A 246 -30.21 -7.25 7.77
CA PHE A 246 -29.50 -8.48 7.40
C PHE A 246 -28.66 -8.32 6.13
N VAL A 247 -28.67 -7.15 5.51
CA VAL A 247 -27.79 -6.78 4.40
C VAL A 247 -26.53 -6.16 5.00
N CYS A 248 -25.36 -6.62 4.55
CA CYS A 248 -24.07 -6.10 4.97
C CYS A 248 -23.20 -5.86 3.73
N HIS A 249 -22.40 -4.81 3.78
CA HIS A 249 -21.43 -4.44 2.72
C HIS A 249 -19.98 -4.56 3.20
N ASP A 250 -19.76 -5.13 4.38
CA ASP A 250 -18.47 -5.27 5.03
C ASP A 250 -18.14 -6.76 5.18
N LEU A 251 -17.12 -7.20 4.43
CA LEU A 251 -16.63 -8.58 4.46
C LEU A 251 -16.17 -8.98 5.87
N SER A 252 -15.48 -8.08 6.59
CA SER A 252 -14.98 -8.38 7.93
C SER A 252 -16.12 -8.62 8.93
N TYR A 253 -17.21 -7.86 8.78
CA TYR A 253 -18.42 -8.09 9.57
C TYR A 253 -19.07 -9.45 9.28
N LEU A 254 -19.10 -9.87 8.01
CA LEU A 254 -19.62 -11.19 7.63
C LEU A 254 -18.76 -12.33 8.17
N GLU A 255 -17.43 -12.22 8.05
CA GLU A 255 -16.46 -13.17 8.58
C GLU A 255 -16.62 -13.34 10.10
N ASP A 256 -16.69 -12.22 10.84
CA ASP A 256 -16.93 -12.22 12.29
C ASP A 256 -18.25 -12.94 12.66
N LEU A 257 -19.31 -12.69 11.89
CA LEU A 257 -20.63 -13.27 12.13
C LEU A 257 -20.64 -14.79 11.88
N LEU A 258 -19.86 -15.26 10.89
CA LEU A 258 -19.67 -16.69 10.60
C LEU A 258 -18.80 -17.38 11.65
N GLN A 259 -17.72 -16.74 12.09
CA GLN A 259 -16.74 -17.34 13.00
C GLN A 259 -17.15 -17.25 14.47
N TYR A 260 -17.85 -16.19 14.86
CA TYR A 260 -18.24 -15.91 16.24
C TYR A 260 -19.75 -15.65 16.40
N PRO A 261 -20.62 -16.65 16.12
CA PRO A 261 -22.09 -16.49 16.14
C PRO A 261 -22.69 -16.22 17.53
N GLN A 262 -21.87 -16.11 18.59
CA GLN A 262 -22.28 -15.97 19.99
C GLN A 262 -21.96 -14.58 20.58
N VAL A 263 -21.34 -13.67 19.82
CA VAL A 263 -21.01 -12.32 20.33
C VAL A 263 -22.31 -11.48 20.43
N PRO A 264 -22.56 -10.76 21.54
CA PRO A 264 -23.82 -10.05 21.79
C PRO A 264 -24.21 -9.00 20.75
N MET A 265 -23.25 -8.54 19.94
CA MET A 265 -23.42 -7.52 18.91
C MET A 265 -24.03 -8.07 17.61
N TYR A 266 -24.00 -9.39 17.39
CA TYR A 266 -24.49 -10.03 16.16
C TYR A 266 -25.81 -10.77 16.39
N PRO A 267 -26.60 -11.00 15.33
CA PRO A 267 -27.82 -11.80 15.40
C PRO A 267 -27.52 -13.20 15.96
N GLN A 268 -28.17 -13.56 17.07
CA GLN A 268 -28.04 -14.86 17.75
C GLN A 268 -28.66 -16.03 16.95
N VAL A 269 -29.07 -15.79 15.71
CA VAL A 269 -29.71 -16.77 14.84
C VAL A 269 -28.67 -17.25 13.84
N PRO A 270 -28.38 -18.56 13.75
CA PRO A 270 -27.40 -19.07 12.80
C PRO A 270 -27.79 -18.72 11.37
N ILE A 271 -26.83 -18.25 10.56
CA ILE A 271 -27.05 -18.00 9.14
C ILE A 271 -27.42 -19.33 8.47
N GLN A 272 -28.67 -19.44 8.01
CA GLN A 272 -29.13 -20.63 7.29
C GLN A 272 -28.95 -20.53 5.78
N ARG A 273 -28.94 -19.30 5.25
CA ARG A 273 -28.81 -18.99 3.82
C ARG A 273 -28.05 -17.69 3.67
N LEU A 274 -27.02 -17.71 2.82
CA LEU A 274 -26.22 -16.55 2.44
C LEU A 274 -26.45 -16.29 0.95
N ALA A 275 -26.64 -15.03 0.58
CA ALA A 275 -26.71 -14.59 -0.81
C ALA A 275 -25.63 -13.52 -1.02
N VAL A 276 -24.64 -13.83 -1.85
CA VAL A 276 -23.57 -12.91 -2.23
C VAL A 276 -24.00 -12.17 -3.49
N VAL A 277 -23.99 -10.84 -3.45
CA VAL A 277 -24.38 -9.99 -4.60
C VAL A 277 -23.13 -9.31 -5.14
N GLY A 278 -22.58 -9.88 -6.22
CA GLY A 278 -21.41 -9.35 -6.90
C GLY A 278 -20.64 -10.41 -7.65
N SER A 279 -19.63 -9.98 -8.39
CA SER A 279 -18.68 -10.84 -9.10
C SER A 279 -17.24 -10.31 -9.00
N GLY A 280 -16.99 -9.44 -8.01
CA GLY A 280 -15.66 -8.91 -7.71
C GLY A 280 -14.85 -9.83 -6.79
N LEU A 281 -13.65 -9.39 -6.42
CA LEU A 281 -12.73 -10.18 -5.59
C LEU A 281 -13.34 -10.54 -4.23
N SER A 282 -13.96 -9.58 -3.54
CA SER A 282 -14.63 -9.85 -2.25
C SER A 282 -15.69 -10.95 -2.36
N ALA A 283 -16.49 -10.95 -3.44
CA ALA A 283 -17.51 -11.98 -3.67
C ALA A 283 -16.94 -13.36 -4.04
N ALA A 284 -15.67 -13.43 -4.44
CA ALA A 284 -14.98 -14.69 -4.72
C ALA A 284 -14.26 -15.25 -3.49
N ASP A 285 -13.97 -14.40 -2.50
CA ASP A 285 -13.39 -14.80 -1.21
C ASP A 285 -14.48 -15.21 -0.18
N ASP A 286 -15.73 -14.75 -0.34
CA ASP A 286 -16.95 -15.17 0.40
C ASP A 286 -17.37 -16.64 0.18
#